data_AF-A0A8C2LQU2-F1
#
_entry.id   AF-A0A8C2LQU2-F1
#
_cell.length_a   1.000
_cell.length_b   1.000
_cell.length_c   1.000
_cell.angle_alpha   90.00
_cell.angle_beta   90.00
_cell.angle_gamma   90.00
#
_symmetry.space_group_name_H-M   'P 1'
#
loop_
_entity.id
_entity.type
_entity.pdbx_description
1 polymer ?
#
loop_
_entity_poly.entity_id
_entity_poly.type
_entity_poly.pdbx_seq_one_letter_code
_entity_poly.pdbx_strand_id
1 'polypeptide(L)'
;MAPPPSSPSMAPPRLIHSAPGLLDTCSQLPPPSAVAEKMSGPATDTPSAIQICRIMRPDDANVAGNVHGGTILKMIEEAGAIISTRHCNSQNGERCVAALARVERTDFLSPMCIGEVAHVSAEITYTSKHSVEVQVHVMSENILTGTKKLTNKATLWYVPLSLKNVDKVLEVPPIVYSRQELEEEGRKRYEAQKLQRMETTWRNGDMVQPVANPEPNTVSYSQSSLIHLVGPSDCTLHGFVHGGVTMKLMDEVAGIVAARHCKTNIVTASVDAINFHDKIRKGCVVTISGRMTFTSNKSMEIEVLVDADPVVDNSQKRYRAASAFFTYVSLNQEGKPLPVPQLVPETEDEKKRFEDGKGRYVQMKAKRQGHTEPQP
;
A
#
# COMPACT_ATOMS: atom_id res chain seq x y z
N MET A 1 42.56 -54.36 -32.75
CA MET A 1 41.51 -53.31 -32.68
C MET A 1 40.83 -53.45 -31.33
N ALA A 2 40.93 -52.42 -30.49
CA ALA A 2 40.44 -52.41 -29.12
C ALA A 2 38.91 -52.24 -29.04
N PRO A 3 38.24 -52.81 -28.03
CA PRO A 3 36.83 -52.53 -27.74
C PRO A 3 36.65 -51.12 -27.14
N PRO A 4 35.46 -50.51 -27.28
CA PRO A 4 35.21 -49.14 -26.84
C PRO A 4 35.18 -49.01 -25.31
N PRO A 5 35.53 -47.84 -24.75
CA PRO A 5 35.60 -47.64 -23.31
C PRO A 5 34.20 -47.57 -22.67
N SER A 6 34.08 -48.22 -21.52
CA SER A 6 32.89 -48.20 -20.65
C SER A 6 32.64 -46.80 -20.07
N SER A 7 31.41 -46.32 -20.21
CA SER A 7 30.88 -45.09 -19.62
C SER A 7 30.94 -45.12 -18.07
N PRO A 8 31.34 -44.03 -17.41
CA PRO A 8 31.40 -43.99 -15.95
C PRO A 8 30.00 -43.86 -15.33
N SER A 9 29.73 -44.72 -14.35
CA SER A 9 28.54 -44.72 -13.50
C SER A 9 28.44 -43.40 -12.71
N MET A 10 27.33 -42.67 -12.89
CA MET A 10 26.99 -41.53 -12.02
C MET A 10 26.60 -42.05 -10.64
N ALA A 11 27.38 -41.68 -9.62
CA ALA A 11 26.98 -41.81 -8.22
C ALA A 11 25.82 -40.83 -7.90
N PRO A 12 24.86 -41.21 -7.04
CA PRO A 12 23.77 -40.33 -6.65
C PRO A 12 24.29 -39.15 -5.82
N PRO A 13 23.65 -37.96 -5.89
CA PRO A 13 24.08 -36.79 -5.14
C PRO A 13 23.94 -37.05 -3.64
N ARG A 14 25.03 -36.87 -2.89
CA ARG A 14 25.05 -36.92 -1.43
C ARG A 14 24.20 -35.77 -0.88
N LEU A 15 23.17 -36.12 -0.10
CA LEU A 15 22.46 -35.20 0.79
C LEU A 15 23.48 -34.53 1.72
N ILE A 16 23.60 -33.21 1.63
CA ILE A 16 24.35 -32.41 2.61
C ILE A 16 23.51 -32.42 3.88
N HIS A 17 23.97 -33.13 4.90
CA HIS A 17 23.38 -33.10 6.23
C HIS A 17 23.40 -31.68 6.78
N SER A 18 22.25 -31.25 7.29
CA SER A 18 22.03 -30.03 8.06
C SER A 18 22.97 -29.97 9.26
N ALA A 19 23.79 -28.92 9.33
CA ALA A 19 24.53 -28.56 10.54
C ALA A 19 23.54 -28.05 11.62
N PRO A 20 23.65 -28.49 12.89
CA PRO A 20 22.81 -27.97 13.96
C PRO A 20 23.40 -26.66 14.52
N GLY A 21 22.53 -25.67 14.74
CA GLY A 21 22.82 -24.50 15.58
C GLY A 21 23.35 -23.27 14.84
N LEU A 22 22.46 -22.54 14.16
CA LEU A 22 22.67 -21.11 13.92
C LEU A 22 22.17 -20.35 15.15
N LEU A 23 23.10 -19.92 16.00
CA LEU A 23 22.87 -18.96 17.06
C LEU A 23 22.44 -17.62 16.45
N ASP A 24 21.46 -16.99 17.09
CA ASP A 24 20.87 -15.70 16.75
C ASP A 24 21.90 -14.57 16.93
N THR A 25 22.67 -14.25 15.88
CA THR A 25 23.82 -13.33 15.92
C THR A 25 23.44 -11.87 16.20
N CYS A 26 22.15 -11.54 16.30
CA CYS A 26 21.70 -10.18 16.61
C CYS A 26 21.73 -9.85 18.12
N SER A 27 22.00 -10.84 18.98
CA SER A 27 22.00 -10.68 20.44
C SER A 27 23.36 -10.34 21.07
N GLN A 28 24.43 -10.21 20.27
CA GLN A 28 25.81 -9.97 20.76
C GLN A 28 26.53 -8.82 20.07
N LEU A 29 25.88 -7.68 19.87
CA LEU A 29 26.60 -6.44 19.57
C LEU A 29 27.09 -5.83 20.89
N PRO A 30 28.41 -5.66 21.12
CA PRO A 30 28.90 -4.91 22.27
C PRO A 30 28.43 -3.45 22.16
N PRO A 31 28.17 -2.76 23.28
CA PRO A 31 27.81 -1.35 23.24
C PRO A 31 28.94 -0.55 22.58
N PRO A 32 28.64 0.48 21.78
CA PRO A 32 29.67 1.32 21.18
C PRO A 32 30.50 1.94 22.31
N SER A 33 31.82 1.77 22.21
CA SER A 33 32.80 2.36 23.13
C SER A 33 32.57 3.87 23.23
N ALA A 34 32.45 4.36 24.46
CA ALA A 34 32.28 5.77 24.78
C ALA A 34 33.48 6.60 24.29
N VAL A 35 33.33 7.20 23.12
CA VAL A 35 33.99 8.46 22.76
C VAL A 35 32.86 9.45 22.47
N ALA A 36 32.28 9.97 23.55
CA ALA A 36 31.32 11.07 23.46
C ALA A 36 32.10 12.36 23.20
N GLU A 37 32.40 12.65 21.94
CA GLU A 37 32.65 14.03 21.54
C GLU A 37 31.33 14.80 21.68
N LYS A 38 31.30 15.69 22.67
CA LYS A 38 30.20 16.64 22.87
C LYS A 38 30.12 17.59 21.67
N MET A 39 29.27 17.27 20.69
CA MET A 39 28.68 18.30 19.83
C MET A 39 27.48 18.89 20.58
N SER A 40 27.75 19.90 21.42
CA SER A 40 26.70 20.73 22.01
C SER A 40 26.24 21.77 21.00
N GLY A 41 25.28 21.40 20.15
CA GLY A 41 24.38 22.33 19.47
C GLY A 41 23.02 22.37 20.19
N PRO A 42 22.23 23.46 20.10
CA PRO A 42 20.93 23.53 20.74
C PRO A 42 20.00 22.46 20.15
N ALA A 43 19.50 21.57 21.01
CA ALA A 43 18.51 20.56 20.66
C ALA A 43 17.15 21.22 20.41
N THR A 44 16.95 21.66 19.17
CA THR A 44 15.64 22.00 18.60
C THR A 44 15.48 21.24 17.28
N ASP A 45 15.65 19.92 17.31
CA ASP A 45 15.34 19.08 16.14
C ASP A 45 13.87 18.67 16.22
N THR A 46 13.01 19.42 15.55
CA THR A 46 11.80 18.85 14.96
C THR A 46 12.20 17.60 14.19
N PRO A 47 11.44 16.48 14.22
CA PRO A 47 11.78 15.30 13.45
C PRO A 47 11.94 15.71 11.98
N SER A 48 13.19 15.75 11.52
CA SER A 48 13.52 16.21 10.18
C SER A 48 12.80 15.32 9.17
N ALA A 49 12.10 15.96 8.22
CA ALA A 49 11.39 15.29 7.14
C ALA A 49 12.32 14.24 6.52
N ILE A 50 11.79 13.03 6.30
CA ILE A 50 12.60 11.96 5.70
C ILE A 50 12.47 12.02 4.19
N GLN A 51 13.50 11.54 3.49
CA GLN A 51 13.51 11.41 2.04
C GLN A 51 13.88 9.98 1.66
N ILE A 52 13.09 9.38 0.79
CA ILE A 52 13.44 8.17 0.04
C ILE A 52 13.51 8.58 -1.43
N CYS A 53 14.62 8.29 -2.09
CA CYS A 53 14.74 8.52 -3.52
C CYS A 53 15.21 7.26 -4.24
N ARG A 54 14.57 6.92 -5.36
CA ARG A 54 14.88 5.73 -6.16
C ARG A 54 14.58 5.98 -7.63
N ILE A 55 15.44 5.47 -8.52
CA ILE A 55 15.14 5.41 -9.95
C ILE A 55 14.09 4.32 -10.23
N MET A 56 13.11 4.64 -11.09
CA MET A 56 12.08 3.70 -11.51
C MET A 56 12.60 2.77 -12.60
N ARG A 57 12.45 1.48 -12.37
CA ARG A 57 13.00 0.42 -13.22
C ARG A 57 11.91 -0.29 -14.02
N PRO A 58 12.27 -1.13 -15.02
CA PRO A 58 11.28 -1.88 -15.78
C PRO A 58 10.35 -2.77 -14.94
N ASP A 59 10.80 -3.28 -13.79
CA ASP A 59 9.99 -4.06 -12.86
C ASP A 59 8.97 -3.23 -12.05
N ASP A 60 9.09 -1.91 -12.08
CA ASP A 60 8.19 -0.99 -11.38
C ASP A 60 6.97 -0.58 -12.23
N ALA A 61 6.93 -0.94 -13.51
CA ALA A 61 6.04 -0.37 -14.51
C ALA A 61 5.32 -1.40 -15.38
N ASN A 62 4.22 -0.97 -15.99
CA ASN A 62 3.48 -1.76 -16.96
C ASN A 62 4.22 -1.83 -18.31
N VAL A 63 3.70 -2.60 -19.26
CA VAL A 63 4.31 -2.79 -20.59
C VAL A 63 4.42 -1.50 -21.43
N ALA A 64 3.66 -0.45 -21.09
CA ALA A 64 3.75 0.86 -21.72
C ALA A 64 4.78 1.78 -21.03
N GLY A 65 5.44 1.30 -19.97
CA GLY A 65 6.45 2.03 -19.22
C GLY A 65 5.90 2.97 -18.14
N ASN A 66 4.59 2.91 -17.84
CA ASN A 66 4.01 3.67 -16.74
C ASN A 66 4.18 2.92 -15.42
N VAL A 67 4.74 3.58 -14.41
CA VAL A 67 4.93 3.01 -13.06
C VAL A 67 3.58 2.64 -12.44
N HIS A 68 3.51 1.45 -11.85
CA HIS A 68 2.31 0.96 -11.18
C HIS A 68 1.97 1.81 -9.95
N GLY A 69 0.67 2.06 -9.72
CA GLY A 69 0.21 2.78 -8.53
C GLY A 69 0.64 2.09 -7.24
N GLY A 70 0.60 0.76 -7.23
CA GLY A 70 1.04 -0.09 -6.12
C GLY A 70 2.51 0.08 -5.76
N THR A 71 3.38 0.32 -6.75
CA THR A 71 4.80 0.62 -6.52
C THR A 71 4.95 1.93 -5.76
N ILE A 72 4.22 2.97 -6.15
CA ILE A 72 4.22 4.28 -5.49
C ILE A 72 3.63 4.16 -4.07
N LEU A 73 2.50 3.46 -3.90
CA LEU A 73 1.89 3.22 -2.59
C LEU A 73 2.82 2.51 -1.62
N LYS A 74 3.60 1.53 -2.11
CA LYS A 74 4.61 0.85 -1.31
C LYS A 74 5.70 1.81 -0.83
N MET A 75 6.24 2.66 -1.69
CA MET A 75 7.25 3.65 -1.29
C MET A 75 6.70 4.70 -0.32
N ILE A 76 5.44 5.12 -0.51
CA ILE A 76 4.74 6.02 0.42
C ILE A 76 4.63 5.39 1.81
N GLU A 77 4.27 4.10 1.88
CA GLU A 77 4.18 3.37 3.14
C GLU A 77 5.54 3.17 3.81
N GLU A 78 6.57 2.81 3.05
CA GLU A 78 7.94 2.69 3.57
C GLU A 78 8.40 4.01 4.19
N ALA A 79 8.16 5.14 3.53
CA ALA A 79 8.48 6.45 4.08
C ALA A 79 7.70 6.73 5.37
N GLY A 80 6.38 6.54 5.34
CA GLY A 80 5.54 6.78 6.52
C GLY A 80 5.91 5.89 7.72
N ALA A 81 6.20 4.62 7.48
CA ALA A 81 6.60 3.66 8.51
C ALA A 81 7.95 4.03 9.14
N ILE A 82 8.92 4.48 8.34
CA ILE A 82 10.24 4.90 8.83
C ILE A 82 10.14 6.12 9.74
N ILE A 83 9.46 7.20 9.30
CA ILE A 83 9.39 8.44 10.09
C ILE A 83 8.57 8.25 11.37
N SER A 84 7.44 7.55 11.28
CA SER A 84 6.57 7.29 12.43
C SER A 84 7.24 6.35 13.44
N THR A 85 7.90 5.27 13.00
CA THR A 85 8.65 4.37 13.90
C THR A 85 9.78 5.12 14.61
N ARG A 86 10.52 5.96 13.89
CA ARG A 86 11.58 6.78 14.48
C ARG A 86 11.02 7.74 15.54
N HIS A 87 9.93 8.42 15.23
CA HIS A 87 9.26 9.34 16.15
C HIS A 87 8.72 8.65 17.40
N CYS A 88 8.05 7.50 17.25
CA CYS A 88 7.51 6.74 18.38
C CYS A 88 8.61 6.18 19.31
N ASN A 89 9.86 6.10 18.84
CA ASN A 89 11.02 5.70 19.64
C ASN A 89 11.93 6.89 20.01
N SER A 90 11.49 8.14 19.81
CA SER A 90 12.28 9.35 20.11
C SER A 90 12.50 9.58 21.61
N GLN A 91 11.56 9.14 22.44
CA GLN A 91 11.67 9.16 23.89
C GLN A 91 12.11 7.78 24.40
N ASN A 92 12.77 7.73 25.56
CA ASN A 92 13.26 6.49 26.18
C ASN A 92 12.12 5.66 26.80
N GLY A 93 11.22 5.16 25.95
CA GLY A 93 10.10 4.29 26.29
C GLY A 93 10.30 2.83 25.88
N GLU A 94 9.22 2.06 25.98
CA GLU A 94 9.17 0.70 25.43
C GLU A 94 9.35 0.75 23.90
N ARG A 95 10.24 -0.10 23.36
CA ARG A 95 10.50 -0.15 21.93
C ARG A 95 9.24 -0.57 21.17
N CYS A 96 9.01 0.05 20.00
CA CYS A 96 7.87 -0.24 19.14
C CYS A 96 8.19 -0.13 17.65
N VAL A 97 7.29 -0.67 16.83
CA VAL A 97 7.23 -0.43 15.37
C VAL A 97 5.89 0.19 15.05
N ALA A 98 5.89 1.21 14.20
CA ALA A 98 4.67 1.84 13.73
C ALA A 98 4.04 0.98 12.61
N ALA A 99 2.82 0.50 12.86
CA ALA A 99 2.06 -0.25 11.88
C ALA A 99 1.07 0.67 11.15
N LEU A 100 0.96 0.53 9.83
CA LEU A 100 -0.03 1.27 9.05
C LEU A 100 -1.44 0.81 9.43
N ALA A 101 -2.28 1.75 9.87
CA ALA A 101 -3.67 1.48 10.23
C ALA A 101 -4.65 1.95 9.14
N ARG A 102 -4.33 3.08 8.48
CA ARG A 102 -5.22 3.68 7.48
C ARG A 102 -4.45 4.52 6.48
N VAL A 103 -4.91 4.49 5.24
CA VAL A 103 -4.49 5.40 4.17
C VAL A 103 -5.71 6.24 3.79
N GLU A 104 -5.59 7.55 3.88
CA GLU A 104 -6.61 8.45 3.35
C GLU A 104 -6.62 8.38 1.82
N ARG A 105 -7.69 8.92 1.23
CA ARG A 105 -7.80 9.00 -0.23
C ARG A 105 -6.53 9.60 -0.83
N THR A 106 -6.04 8.93 -1.87
CA THR A 106 -4.80 9.27 -2.55
C THR A 106 -5.06 9.43 -4.04
N ASP A 107 -4.74 10.59 -4.61
CA ASP A 107 -4.89 10.89 -6.04
C ASP A 107 -3.53 10.84 -6.75
N PHE A 108 -3.49 10.18 -7.91
CA PHE A 108 -2.32 10.12 -8.80
C PHE A 108 -2.44 11.25 -9.84
N LEU A 109 -1.77 12.36 -9.54
CA LEU A 109 -1.90 13.63 -10.27
C LEU A 109 -1.18 13.62 -11.62
N SER A 110 -0.08 12.87 -11.71
CA SER A 110 0.72 12.75 -12.94
C SER A 110 1.33 11.37 -13.00
N PRO A 111 1.36 10.72 -14.19
CA PRO A 111 2.02 9.45 -14.35
C PRO A 111 3.53 9.62 -14.14
N MET A 112 4.15 8.57 -13.62
CA MET A 112 5.60 8.42 -13.53
C MET A 112 6.04 7.33 -14.51
N CYS A 113 7.21 7.49 -15.10
CA CYS A 113 7.72 6.57 -16.13
C CYS A 113 9.03 5.91 -15.73
N ILE A 114 9.36 4.78 -16.38
CA ILE A 114 10.67 4.13 -16.25
C ILE A 114 11.79 5.15 -16.54
N GLY A 115 12.85 5.12 -15.73
CA GLY A 115 14.00 6.01 -15.84
C GLY A 115 13.85 7.34 -15.10
N GLU A 116 12.64 7.72 -14.68
CA GLU A 116 12.45 8.85 -13.78
C GLU A 116 12.87 8.48 -12.34
N VAL A 117 13.28 9.47 -11.57
CA VAL A 117 13.58 9.33 -10.14
C VAL A 117 12.35 9.71 -9.34
N ALA A 118 11.86 8.80 -8.49
CA ALA A 118 10.85 9.10 -7.50
C ALA A 118 11.52 9.69 -6.26
N HIS A 119 11.10 10.89 -5.86
CA HIS A 119 11.44 11.51 -4.59
C HIS A 119 10.22 11.46 -3.68
N VAL A 120 10.35 10.76 -2.55
CA VAL A 120 9.29 10.54 -1.58
C VAL A 120 9.68 11.25 -0.29
N SER A 121 8.97 12.31 0.04
CA SER A 121 9.17 13.08 1.27
C SER A 121 8.02 12.84 2.23
N ALA A 122 8.32 12.51 3.49
CA ALA A 122 7.31 12.28 4.52
C ALA A 122 7.51 13.20 5.73
N GLU A 123 6.41 13.70 6.27
CA GLU A 123 6.35 14.60 7.41
C GLU A 123 5.23 14.18 8.37
N ILE A 124 5.50 14.24 9.68
CA ILE A 124 4.47 14.01 10.70
C ILE A 124 3.69 15.31 10.88
N THR A 125 2.39 15.27 10.59
CA THR A 125 1.54 16.47 10.62
C THR A 125 0.63 16.54 11.83
N TYR A 126 0.40 15.41 12.51
CA TYR A 126 -0.40 15.38 13.73
C TYR A 126 -0.09 14.13 14.56
N THR A 127 -0.20 14.23 15.89
CA THR A 127 -0.18 13.08 16.80
C THR A 127 -1.40 13.08 17.70
N SER A 128 -2.14 11.98 17.73
CA SER A 128 -3.13 11.71 18.79
C SER A 128 -2.46 10.96 19.94
N LYS A 129 -3.23 10.55 20.95
CA LYS A 129 -2.73 9.72 22.04
C LYS A 129 -2.07 8.41 21.56
N HIS A 130 -2.58 7.81 20.49
CA HIS A 130 -2.17 6.47 20.03
C HIS A 130 -1.97 6.38 18.51
N SER A 131 -1.96 7.50 17.79
CA SER A 131 -1.78 7.49 16.34
C SER A 131 -0.93 8.66 15.85
N VAL A 132 -0.23 8.41 14.75
CA VAL A 132 0.59 9.41 14.04
C VAL A 132 -0.03 9.65 12.67
N GLU A 133 -0.37 10.89 12.34
CA GLU A 133 -0.69 11.32 10.98
C GLU A 133 0.61 11.67 10.25
N VAL A 134 0.80 11.08 9.06
CA VAL A 134 1.94 11.34 8.19
C VAL A 134 1.43 11.80 6.84
N GLN A 135 1.88 12.98 6.39
CA GLN A 135 1.70 13.40 5.00
C GLN A 135 2.91 13.03 4.18
N VAL A 136 2.67 12.51 2.98
CA VAL A 136 3.70 12.08 2.04
C VAL A 136 3.46 12.75 0.70
N HIS A 137 4.54 13.31 0.15
CA HIS A 137 4.57 13.87 -1.20
C HIS A 137 5.49 13.03 -2.06
N VAL A 138 5.04 12.73 -3.27
CA VAL A 138 5.86 12.03 -4.28
C VAL A 138 6.05 12.94 -5.48
N MET A 139 7.30 13.17 -5.84
CA MET A 139 7.71 13.94 -7.00
C MET A 139 8.47 13.02 -7.97
N SER A 140 8.11 13.06 -9.24
CA SER A 140 8.92 12.48 -10.32
C SER A 140 9.94 13.50 -10.81
N GLU A 141 11.14 13.03 -11.14
CA GLU A 141 12.17 13.81 -11.81
C GLU A 141 12.67 13.06 -13.05
N ASN A 142 12.54 13.68 -14.22
CA ASN A 142 13.22 13.22 -15.40
C ASN A 142 14.65 13.76 -15.39
N ILE A 143 15.62 12.87 -15.16
CA ILE A 143 17.03 13.24 -15.02
C ILE A 143 17.72 13.63 -16.33
N LEU A 144 17.08 13.40 -17.49
CA LEU A 144 17.59 13.83 -18.79
C LEU A 144 17.14 15.25 -19.12
N THR A 145 15.90 15.62 -18.78
CA THR A 145 15.33 16.94 -19.08
C THR A 145 15.35 17.91 -17.89
N GLY A 146 15.59 17.41 -16.67
CA GLY A 146 15.46 18.14 -15.41
C GLY A 146 14.03 18.43 -14.98
N THR A 147 13.02 17.95 -15.71
CA THR A 147 11.60 18.24 -15.42
C THR A 147 11.15 17.51 -14.15
N LYS A 148 10.49 18.25 -13.24
CA LYS A 148 9.89 17.70 -12.02
C LYS A 148 8.38 17.80 -12.03
N LYS A 149 7.67 16.77 -11.60
CA LYS A 149 6.20 16.75 -11.51
C LYS A 149 5.73 16.12 -10.22
N LEU A 150 4.80 16.79 -9.53
CA LEU A 150 4.14 16.21 -8.37
C LEU A 150 3.23 15.08 -8.86
N THR A 151 3.51 13.85 -8.44
CA THR A 151 2.75 12.68 -8.87
C THR A 151 1.69 12.29 -7.85
N ASN A 152 1.96 12.48 -6.55
CA ASN A 152 1.07 11.99 -5.52
C ASN A 152 1.16 12.84 -4.24
N LYS A 153 0.01 12.96 -3.57
CA LYS A 153 -0.10 13.40 -2.17
C LYS A 153 -0.93 12.35 -1.43
N ALA A 154 -0.43 11.89 -0.30
CA ALA A 154 -1.09 10.89 0.52
C ALA A 154 -1.03 11.28 2.00
N THR A 155 -2.05 10.91 2.74
CA THR A 155 -2.08 11.02 4.21
C THR A 155 -2.27 9.64 4.80
N LEU A 156 -1.44 9.26 5.76
CA LEU A 156 -1.40 7.94 6.36
C LEU A 156 -1.50 8.05 7.88
N TRP A 157 -2.14 7.06 8.50
CA TRP A 157 -2.24 6.94 9.94
C TRP A 157 -1.53 5.69 10.43
N TYR A 158 -0.57 5.89 11.32
CA TYR A 158 0.20 4.82 11.94
C TYR A 158 -0.14 4.66 13.42
N VAL A 159 0.01 3.44 13.94
CA VAL A 159 -0.18 3.11 15.36
C VAL A 159 1.06 2.35 15.86
N PRO A 160 1.72 2.80 16.96
CA PRO A 160 2.87 2.09 17.50
C PRO A 160 2.45 0.83 18.24
N LEU A 161 3.02 -0.31 17.84
CA LEU A 161 2.85 -1.60 18.49
C LEU A 161 4.15 -2.00 19.20
N SER A 162 4.03 -2.46 20.45
CA SER A 162 5.19 -2.89 21.25
C SER A 162 5.94 -4.04 20.58
N LEU A 163 7.28 -4.01 20.64
CA LEU A 163 8.10 -5.15 20.19
C LEU A 163 8.01 -6.37 21.11
N LYS A 164 7.64 -6.15 22.38
CA LYS A 164 7.54 -7.21 23.40
C LYS A 164 6.17 -7.87 23.40
N ASN A 165 5.12 -7.08 23.22
CA ASN A 165 3.74 -7.53 23.12
C ASN A 165 3.10 -6.90 21.88
N VAL A 166 3.05 -7.69 20.81
CA VAL A 166 2.60 -7.24 19.47
C VAL A 166 1.15 -6.79 19.37
N ASP A 167 0.33 -7.09 20.38
CA ASP A 167 -1.07 -6.63 20.46
C ASP A 167 -1.22 -5.38 21.32
N LYS A 168 -0.16 -4.96 22.03
CA LYS A 168 -0.16 -3.78 22.88
C LYS A 168 0.14 -2.52 22.06
N VAL A 169 -0.87 -1.67 21.93
CA VAL A 169 -0.74 -0.30 21.42
C VAL A 169 -0.05 0.58 22.46
N LEU A 170 0.94 1.36 22.04
CA LEU A 170 1.65 2.32 22.90
C LEU A 170 1.13 3.76 22.73
N GLU A 171 1.53 4.64 23.63
CA GLU A 171 1.29 6.08 23.49
C GLU A 171 2.31 6.72 22.53
N VAL A 172 1.85 7.70 21.77
CA VAL A 172 2.68 8.43 20.80
C VAL A 172 3.25 9.69 21.48
N PRO A 173 4.58 9.93 21.41
CA PRO A 173 5.17 11.17 21.87
C PRO A 173 4.54 12.39 21.17
N PRO A 174 4.22 13.49 21.88
CA PRO A 174 3.67 14.68 21.26
C PRO A 174 4.69 15.34 20.32
N ILE A 175 4.22 15.94 19.24
CA ILE A 175 5.03 16.83 18.40
C ILE A 175 4.83 18.29 18.80
N VAL A 176 5.83 19.13 18.52
CA VAL A 176 5.74 20.58 18.71
C VAL A 176 5.25 21.20 17.40
N TYR A 177 4.11 21.89 17.46
CA TYR A 177 3.55 22.60 16.31
C TYR A 177 4.11 24.03 16.25
N SER A 178 4.41 24.50 15.04
CA SER A 178 4.84 25.89 14.82
C SER A 178 3.69 26.89 15.01
N ARG A 179 2.45 26.45 14.77
CA ARG A 179 1.22 27.25 14.90
C ARG A 179 0.11 26.40 15.50
N GLN A 180 -0.69 26.97 16.40
CA GLN A 180 -1.83 26.28 17.01
C GLN A 180 -2.87 25.82 15.97
N GLU A 181 -3.07 26.59 14.90
CA GLU A 181 -3.97 26.25 13.78
C GLU A 181 -3.65 24.88 13.17
N LEU A 182 -2.36 24.51 13.05
CA LEU A 182 -1.95 23.21 12.49
C LEU A 182 -2.38 22.05 13.38
N GLU A 183 -2.31 22.23 14.70
CA GLU A 183 -2.80 21.23 15.66
C GLU A 183 -4.32 21.09 15.59
N GLU A 184 -5.05 22.20 15.48
CA GLU A 184 -6.50 22.20 15.38
C GLU A 184 -6.99 21.57 14.08
N GLU A 185 -6.34 21.86 12.96
CA GLU A 185 -6.62 21.21 11.67
C GLU A 185 -6.31 19.71 11.70
N GLY A 186 -5.16 19.33 12.28
CA GLY A 186 -4.80 17.92 12.47
C GLY A 186 -5.80 17.17 13.33
N ARG A 187 -6.29 17.81 14.41
CA ARG A 187 -7.34 17.27 15.27
C ARG A 187 -8.66 17.08 14.54
N LYS A 188 -9.07 18.07 13.72
CA LYS A 188 -10.28 17.96 12.87
C LYS A 188 -10.17 16.78 11.89
N ARG A 189 -9.01 16.59 11.25
CA ARG A 189 -8.77 15.44 10.36
C ARG A 189 -8.80 14.11 11.12
N TYR A 190 -8.19 14.07 12.31
CA TYR A 190 -8.22 12.91 13.20
C TYR A 190 -9.65 12.51 13.61
N GLU A 191 -10.48 13.49 13.98
CA GLU A 191 -11.88 13.25 14.35
C GLU A 191 -12.71 12.79 13.15
N ALA A 192 -12.53 13.42 11.98
CA ALA A 192 -13.22 13.06 10.75
C ALA A 192 -12.94 11.60 10.33
N GLN A 193 -11.67 11.17 10.32
CA GLN A 193 -11.35 9.77 9.97
C GLN A 193 -11.89 8.79 11.00
N LYS A 194 -11.88 9.17 12.29
CA LYS A 194 -12.37 8.31 13.37
C LYS A 194 -13.88 8.08 13.23
N LEU A 195 -14.64 9.14 12.92
CA LEU A 195 -16.07 9.06 12.66
C LEU A 195 -16.36 8.17 11.44
N GLN A 196 -15.65 8.39 10.33
CA GLN A 196 -15.84 7.59 9.11
C GLN A 196 -15.58 6.10 9.34
N ARG A 197 -14.59 5.74 10.17
CA ARG A 197 -14.32 4.33 10.52
C ARG A 197 -15.44 3.68 11.32
N MET A 198 -16.14 4.45 12.16
CA MET A 198 -17.28 3.92 12.95
C MET A 198 -18.51 3.67 12.07
N GLU A 199 -18.70 4.48 11.03
CA GLU A 199 -19.83 4.34 10.09
C GLU A 199 -19.61 3.23 9.07
N THR A 200 -18.35 2.87 8.78
CA THR A 200 -18.08 1.90 7.74
C THR A 200 -18.26 0.47 8.27
N THR A 201 -19.36 -0.16 7.88
CA THR A 201 -19.65 -1.58 8.15
C THR A 201 -19.24 -2.43 6.95
N TRP A 202 -18.29 -3.34 7.16
CA TRP A 202 -17.81 -4.26 6.13
C TRP A 202 -18.58 -5.57 6.22
N ARG A 203 -18.95 -6.12 5.06
CA ARG A 203 -19.57 -7.45 5.01
C ARG A 203 -18.47 -8.52 5.02
N ASN A 204 -18.40 -9.26 6.12
CA ASN A 204 -17.64 -10.51 6.16
C ASN A 204 -18.36 -11.56 5.29
N GLY A 205 -17.62 -12.26 4.43
CA GLY A 205 -18.14 -13.40 3.66
C GLY A 205 -18.56 -13.10 2.23
N ASP A 206 -18.35 -11.89 1.70
CA ASP A 206 -18.45 -11.62 0.26
C ASP A 206 -17.37 -12.43 -0.48
N MET A 207 -17.72 -13.65 -0.90
CA MET A 207 -16.87 -14.49 -1.73
C MET A 207 -17.11 -14.16 -3.20
N VAL A 208 -16.02 -13.80 -3.87
CA VAL A 208 -16.00 -13.52 -5.30
C VAL A 208 -15.88 -14.86 -6.03
N GLN A 209 -17.00 -15.42 -6.50
CA GLN A 209 -16.99 -16.70 -7.21
C GLN A 209 -16.79 -16.50 -8.72
N PRO A 210 -15.90 -17.28 -9.36
CA PRO A 210 -15.73 -17.22 -10.80
C PRO A 210 -16.98 -17.74 -11.53
N VAL A 211 -17.46 -16.98 -12.51
CA VAL A 211 -18.58 -17.38 -13.38
C VAL A 211 -18.01 -17.99 -14.67
N ALA A 212 -18.59 -19.11 -15.10
CA ALA A 212 -18.20 -19.76 -16.35
C ALA A 212 -18.77 -19.00 -17.56
N ASN A 213 -17.93 -18.77 -18.58
CA ASN A 213 -18.27 -18.09 -19.84
C ASN A 213 -18.94 -16.71 -19.67
N PRO A 214 -18.25 -15.72 -19.08
CA PRO A 214 -18.82 -14.39 -18.89
C PRO A 214 -18.92 -13.62 -20.22
N GLU A 215 -20.04 -12.93 -20.41
CA GLU A 215 -20.25 -12.02 -21.54
C GLU A 215 -19.34 -10.78 -21.42
N PRO A 216 -18.84 -10.20 -22.54
CA PRO A 216 -18.04 -8.98 -22.50
C PRO A 216 -18.73 -7.83 -21.77
N ASN A 217 -17.93 -6.97 -21.14
CA ASN A 217 -18.39 -5.79 -20.39
C ASN A 217 -19.24 -6.08 -19.13
N THR A 218 -19.35 -7.33 -18.69
CA THR A 218 -19.96 -7.70 -17.41
C THR A 218 -18.93 -7.68 -16.28
N VAL A 219 -19.38 -7.68 -15.02
CA VAL A 219 -18.50 -7.77 -13.85
C VAL A 219 -17.66 -9.06 -13.91
N SER A 220 -18.32 -10.18 -14.17
CA SER A 220 -17.71 -11.50 -14.26
C SER A 220 -16.62 -11.64 -15.32
N TYR A 221 -16.69 -10.86 -16.41
CA TYR A 221 -15.68 -10.89 -17.49
C TYR A 221 -14.31 -10.39 -17.02
N SER A 222 -14.33 -9.34 -16.21
CA SER A 222 -13.13 -8.65 -15.72
C SER A 222 -12.68 -9.13 -14.35
N GLN A 223 -13.59 -9.74 -13.57
CA GLN A 223 -13.32 -10.27 -12.25
C GLN A 223 -12.05 -11.13 -12.21
N SER A 224 -11.16 -10.83 -11.28
CA SER A 224 -9.84 -11.45 -11.17
C SER A 224 -9.45 -11.62 -9.71
N SER A 225 -8.58 -12.59 -9.44
CA SER A 225 -8.00 -12.78 -8.12
C SER A 225 -6.53 -13.17 -8.20
N LEU A 226 -5.81 -12.87 -7.12
CA LEU A 226 -4.42 -13.24 -6.90
C LEU A 226 -4.33 -13.93 -5.54
N ILE A 227 -3.60 -15.05 -5.48
CA ILE A 227 -3.31 -15.76 -4.24
C ILE A 227 -1.81 -15.62 -3.98
N HIS A 228 -1.47 -15.15 -2.78
CA HIS A 228 -0.08 -14.91 -2.38
C HIS A 228 0.21 -15.59 -1.04
N LEU A 229 1.27 -16.38 -0.98
CA LEU A 229 1.78 -16.91 0.28
C LEU A 229 2.70 -15.87 0.91
N VAL A 230 2.35 -15.41 2.11
CA VAL A 230 3.13 -14.39 2.80
C VAL A 230 4.49 -14.93 3.24
N GLY A 231 5.54 -14.43 2.60
CA GLY A 231 6.92 -14.78 2.87
C GLY A 231 7.60 -13.85 3.89
N PRO A 232 8.84 -14.17 4.33
CA PRO A 232 9.57 -13.34 5.27
C PRO A 232 9.85 -11.91 4.77
N SER A 233 10.11 -11.73 3.47
CA SER A 233 10.37 -10.42 2.86
C SER A 233 9.15 -9.50 2.80
N ASP A 234 7.95 -10.06 2.97
CA ASP A 234 6.72 -9.29 3.00
C ASP A 234 6.48 -8.67 4.38
N CYS A 235 7.15 -9.19 5.41
CA CYS A 235 6.87 -8.89 6.80
C CYS A 235 7.84 -7.89 7.42
N THR A 236 7.30 -7.11 8.34
CA THR A 236 8.03 -6.39 9.38
C THR A 236 8.80 -7.38 10.28
N LEU A 237 9.65 -6.84 11.16
CA LEU A 237 10.44 -7.61 12.12
C LEU A 237 9.59 -8.55 13.01
N HIS A 238 8.31 -8.22 13.25
CA HIS A 238 7.39 -9.03 14.07
C HIS A 238 6.69 -10.16 13.31
N GLY A 239 6.97 -10.31 12.02
CA GLY A 239 6.29 -11.30 11.19
C GLY A 239 4.86 -10.89 10.78
N PHE A 240 4.53 -9.59 10.81
CA PHE A 240 3.32 -9.06 10.18
C PHE A 240 3.64 -8.37 8.86
N VAL A 241 2.77 -8.51 7.87
CA VAL A 241 2.91 -7.90 6.53
C VAL A 241 2.99 -6.38 6.60
N HIS A 242 3.88 -5.78 5.81
CA HIS A 242 3.92 -4.32 5.59
C HIS A 242 2.69 -3.86 4.81
N GLY A 243 2.14 -2.70 5.16
CA GLY A 243 0.96 -2.17 4.47
C GLY A 243 1.20 -1.95 2.98
N GLY A 244 2.43 -1.55 2.61
CA GLY A 244 2.85 -1.35 1.23
C GLY A 244 2.81 -2.62 0.37
N VAL A 245 3.07 -3.79 0.96
CA VAL A 245 2.98 -5.08 0.24
C VAL A 245 1.53 -5.39 -0.11
N THR A 246 0.63 -5.27 0.87
CA THR A 246 -0.81 -5.48 0.66
C THR A 246 -1.36 -4.50 -0.39
N MET A 247 -1.03 -3.21 -0.31
CA MET A 247 -1.47 -2.21 -1.29
C MET A 247 -0.95 -2.47 -2.70
N LYS A 248 0.30 -2.95 -2.83
CA LYS A 248 0.86 -3.33 -4.13
C LYS A 248 0.08 -4.49 -4.76
N LEU A 249 -0.20 -5.54 -4.00
CA LEU A 249 -1.01 -6.68 -4.47
C LEU A 249 -2.44 -6.27 -4.81
N MET A 250 -3.03 -5.36 -4.04
CA MET A 250 -4.36 -4.80 -4.33
C MET A 250 -4.39 -4.04 -5.66
N ASP A 251 -3.37 -3.20 -5.91
CA ASP A 251 -3.24 -2.47 -7.17
C ASP A 251 -2.98 -3.41 -8.35
N GLU A 252 -2.17 -4.45 -8.19
CA GLU A 252 -1.94 -5.46 -9.24
C GLU A 252 -3.25 -6.12 -9.67
N VAL A 253 -4.08 -6.57 -8.72
CA VAL A 253 -5.37 -7.18 -9.03
C VAL A 253 -6.32 -6.17 -9.66
N ALA A 254 -6.41 -4.95 -9.14
CA ALA A 254 -7.23 -3.90 -9.74
C ALA A 254 -6.78 -3.57 -11.18
N GLY A 255 -5.47 -3.49 -11.41
CA GLY A 255 -4.89 -3.27 -12.73
C GLY A 255 -5.23 -4.38 -13.71
N ILE A 256 -5.22 -5.65 -13.28
CA ILE A 256 -5.66 -6.79 -14.09
C ILE A 256 -7.14 -6.68 -14.44
N VAL A 257 -8.01 -6.37 -13.47
CA VAL A 257 -9.45 -6.18 -13.70
C VAL A 257 -9.69 -5.05 -14.73
N ALA A 258 -9.04 -3.90 -14.53
CA ALA A 258 -9.14 -2.75 -15.44
C ALA A 258 -8.66 -3.10 -16.86
N ALA A 259 -7.51 -3.77 -16.98
CA ALA A 259 -6.92 -4.16 -18.25
C ALA A 259 -7.80 -5.18 -18.99
N ARG A 260 -8.36 -6.18 -18.29
CA ARG A 260 -9.30 -7.15 -18.88
C ARG A 260 -10.54 -6.47 -19.46
N HIS A 261 -11.08 -5.47 -18.75
CA HIS A 261 -12.27 -4.73 -19.19
C HIS A 261 -11.98 -3.78 -20.35
N CYS A 262 -10.95 -2.93 -20.24
CA CYS A 262 -10.67 -1.90 -21.23
C CYS A 262 -9.90 -2.40 -22.46
N LYS A 263 -9.05 -3.43 -22.31
CA LYS A 263 -8.15 -3.91 -23.38
C LYS A 263 -7.22 -2.83 -23.94
N THR A 264 -6.81 -1.88 -23.10
CA THR A 264 -5.90 -0.76 -23.45
C THR A 264 -4.85 -0.56 -22.36
N ASN A 265 -3.93 0.40 -22.57
CA ASN A 265 -3.11 0.92 -21.47
C ASN A 265 -4.01 1.55 -20.39
N ILE A 266 -3.71 1.27 -19.14
CA ILE A 266 -4.46 1.70 -17.96
C ILE A 266 -3.49 2.17 -16.88
N VAL A 267 -3.91 3.15 -16.11
CA VAL A 267 -3.18 3.64 -14.94
C VAL A 267 -4.12 3.89 -13.76
N THR A 268 -3.59 3.76 -12.55
CA THR A 268 -4.28 4.10 -11.30
C THR A 268 -4.43 5.62 -11.23
N ALA A 269 -5.67 6.11 -11.10
CA ALA A 269 -5.97 7.54 -11.00
C ALA A 269 -6.21 7.99 -9.56
N SER A 270 -6.86 7.15 -8.76
CA SER A 270 -7.00 7.38 -7.32
C SER A 270 -7.29 6.10 -6.57
N VAL A 271 -6.98 6.09 -5.28
CA VAL A 271 -7.38 5.03 -4.35
C VAL A 271 -8.16 5.69 -3.23
N ASP A 272 -9.36 5.18 -2.99
CA ASP A 272 -10.18 5.62 -1.87
C ASP A 272 -9.56 5.16 -0.54
N ALA A 273 -10.11 5.63 0.58
CA ALA A 273 -9.53 5.34 1.88
C ALA A 273 -9.42 3.82 2.13
N ILE A 274 -8.21 3.37 2.48
CA ILE A 274 -7.91 1.97 2.79
C ILE A 274 -7.88 1.82 4.30
N ASN A 275 -8.65 0.86 4.81
CA ASN A 275 -8.58 0.47 6.22
C ASN A 275 -7.96 -0.93 6.34
N PHE A 276 -6.97 -1.04 7.23
CA PHE A 276 -6.38 -2.32 7.61
C PHE A 276 -7.11 -2.82 8.86
N HIS A 277 -7.99 -3.80 8.69
CA HIS A 277 -8.89 -4.27 9.75
C HIS A 277 -8.20 -5.19 10.74
N ASP A 278 -7.32 -6.06 10.23
CA ASP A 278 -6.58 -7.01 11.05
C ASP A 278 -5.21 -7.30 10.42
N LYS A 279 -4.27 -7.73 11.26
CA LYS A 279 -2.88 -8.01 10.89
C LYS A 279 -2.82 -9.30 10.08
N ILE A 280 -1.95 -9.33 9.08
CA ILE A 280 -1.66 -10.53 8.30
C ILE A 280 -0.30 -11.07 8.78
N ARG A 281 -0.26 -12.33 9.22
CA ARG A 281 0.95 -12.97 9.73
C ARG A 281 1.72 -13.67 8.62
N LYS A 282 3.04 -13.79 8.81
CA LYS A 282 3.92 -14.62 8.00
C LYS A 282 3.37 -16.06 7.92
N GLY A 283 3.37 -16.64 6.72
CA GLY A 283 2.83 -17.97 6.47
C GLY A 283 1.31 -18.04 6.30
N CYS A 284 0.58 -16.93 6.46
CA CYS A 284 -0.80 -16.85 5.95
C CYS A 284 -0.79 -16.89 4.42
N VAL A 285 -1.84 -17.47 3.84
CA VAL A 285 -2.16 -17.31 2.43
C VAL A 285 -3.18 -16.20 2.31
N VAL A 286 -2.91 -15.20 1.48
CA VAL A 286 -3.84 -14.10 1.22
C VAL A 286 -4.46 -14.26 -0.16
N THR A 287 -5.78 -14.07 -0.24
CA THR A 287 -6.53 -14.01 -1.48
C THR A 287 -6.98 -12.58 -1.70
N ILE A 288 -6.44 -11.94 -2.73
CA ILE A 288 -6.82 -10.60 -3.17
C ILE A 288 -7.81 -10.78 -4.32
N SER A 289 -9.06 -10.38 -4.11
CA SER A 289 -10.12 -10.50 -5.12
C SER A 289 -10.55 -9.12 -5.58
N GLY A 290 -10.58 -8.91 -6.89
CA GLY A 290 -11.00 -7.65 -7.51
C GLY A 290 -12.20 -7.83 -8.43
N ARG A 291 -13.13 -6.89 -8.37
CA ARG A 291 -14.30 -6.83 -9.26
C ARG A 291 -14.66 -5.39 -9.58
N MET A 292 -15.14 -5.16 -10.80
CA MET A 292 -15.61 -3.83 -11.18
C MET A 292 -16.95 -3.53 -10.50
N THR A 293 -17.11 -2.31 -10.02
CA THR A 293 -18.35 -1.86 -9.36
C THR A 293 -19.07 -0.80 -10.17
N PHE A 294 -18.35 0.12 -10.81
CA PHE A 294 -18.96 1.24 -11.53
C PHE A 294 -18.06 1.71 -12.69
N THR A 295 -18.67 2.22 -13.76
CA THR A 295 -17.95 2.94 -14.83
C THR A 295 -18.56 4.31 -15.04
N SER A 296 -17.71 5.33 -15.11
CA SER A 296 -18.08 6.61 -15.70
C SER A 296 -17.82 6.59 -17.21
N ASN A 297 -17.95 7.74 -17.87
CA ASN A 297 -17.55 7.87 -19.28
C ASN A 297 -16.04 7.62 -19.51
N LYS A 298 -15.18 7.89 -18.52
CA LYS A 298 -13.71 7.88 -18.67
C LYS A 298 -12.95 7.18 -17.54
N SER A 299 -13.64 6.56 -16.59
CA SER A 299 -13.02 5.93 -15.42
C SER A 299 -13.76 4.67 -15.01
N MET A 300 -13.03 3.75 -14.39
CA MET A 300 -13.54 2.51 -13.82
C MET A 300 -13.31 2.53 -12.31
N GLU A 301 -14.32 2.19 -11.53
CA GLU A 301 -14.22 1.89 -10.10
C GLU A 301 -14.15 0.38 -9.91
N ILE A 302 -13.16 -0.06 -9.13
CA ILE A 302 -12.89 -1.48 -8.85
C ILE A 302 -12.80 -1.66 -7.34
N GLU A 303 -13.63 -2.55 -6.82
CA GLU A 303 -13.56 -2.99 -5.43
C GLU A 303 -12.51 -4.10 -5.31
N VAL A 304 -11.63 -3.96 -4.33
CA VAL A 304 -10.61 -4.97 -4.00
C VAL A 304 -10.75 -5.39 -2.54
N LEU A 305 -10.83 -6.70 -2.33
CA LEU A 305 -11.01 -7.34 -1.04
C LEU A 305 -9.79 -8.22 -0.74
N VAL A 306 -9.25 -8.14 0.47
CA VAL A 306 -8.11 -8.94 0.92
C VAL A 306 -8.54 -9.86 2.04
N ASP A 307 -8.64 -11.16 1.75
CA ASP A 307 -8.95 -12.19 2.72
C ASP A 307 -7.68 -12.97 3.09
N ALA A 308 -7.49 -13.27 4.37
CA ALA A 308 -6.34 -13.99 4.88
C ALA A 308 -6.75 -15.34 5.49
N ASP A 309 -6.03 -16.39 5.11
CA ASP A 309 -6.20 -17.77 5.56
C ASP A 309 -4.94 -18.23 6.33
N PRO A 310 -5.05 -18.46 7.65
CA PRO A 310 -3.98 -19.12 8.41
C PRO A 310 -3.89 -20.60 8.02
N VAL A 311 -2.83 -20.99 7.31
CA VAL A 311 -2.71 -22.37 6.78
C VAL A 311 -2.27 -23.38 7.84
N VAL A 312 -1.47 -22.93 8.81
CA VAL A 312 -0.86 -23.81 9.83
C VAL A 312 -1.72 -23.92 11.08
N ASP A 313 -2.58 -22.92 11.34
CA ASP A 313 -3.46 -22.87 12.50
C ASP A 313 -4.92 -23.01 12.06
N ASN A 314 -5.40 -24.26 12.05
CA ASN A 314 -6.78 -24.61 11.67
C ASN A 314 -7.83 -24.12 12.68
N SER A 315 -7.44 -23.55 13.83
CA SER A 315 -8.39 -22.98 14.79
C SER A 315 -8.93 -21.62 14.34
N GLN A 316 -8.21 -20.93 13.46
CA GLN A 316 -8.61 -19.64 12.91
C GLN A 316 -9.26 -19.80 11.53
N LYS A 317 -10.43 -19.18 11.37
CA LYS A 317 -11.12 -19.10 10.08
C LYS A 317 -10.54 -17.97 9.23
N ARG A 318 -10.79 -18.05 7.92
CA ARG A 318 -10.60 -16.93 6.99
C ARG A 318 -11.18 -15.63 7.55
N TYR A 319 -10.43 -14.54 7.43
CA TYR A 319 -10.87 -13.21 7.86
C TYR A 319 -10.52 -12.14 6.82
N ARG A 320 -11.31 -11.07 6.79
CA ARG A 320 -11.09 -9.90 5.94
C ARG A 320 -10.02 -9.02 6.57
N ALA A 321 -8.86 -8.90 5.92
CA ALA A 321 -7.74 -8.10 6.41
C ALA A 321 -7.81 -6.64 5.94
N ALA A 322 -8.22 -6.40 4.68
CA ALA A 322 -8.34 -5.05 4.11
C ALA A 322 -9.38 -5.00 2.99
N SER A 323 -9.86 -3.79 2.70
CA SER A 323 -10.71 -3.49 1.54
C SER A 323 -10.45 -2.08 1.03
N ALA A 324 -10.63 -1.86 -0.27
CA ALA A 324 -10.53 -0.53 -0.88
C ALA A 324 -11.27 -0.46 -2.22
N PHE A 325 -11.51 0.78 -2.68
CA PHE A 325 -11.94 1.08 -4.04
C PHE A 325 -10.81 1.77 -4.80
N PHE A 326 -10.49 1.24 -5.98
CA PHE A 326 -9.51 1.80 -6.90
C PHE A 326 -10.24 2.44 -8.07
N THR A 327 -9.81 3.65 -8.45
CA THR A 327 -10.25 4.29 -9.69
C THR A 327 -9.14 4.19 -10.73
N TYR A 328 -9.44 3.57 -11.85
CA TYR A 328 -8.55 3.44 -13.00
C TYR A 328 -9.03 4.27 -14.19
N VAL A 329 -8.09 4.71 -15.01
CA VAL A 329 -8.36 5.38 -16.29
C VAL A 329 -7.60 4.70 -17.42
N SER A 330 -8.21 4.69 -18.61
CA SER A 330 -7.55 4.26 -19.85
C SER A 330 -6.81 5.44 -20.47
N LEU A 331 -5.59 5.24 -20.96
CA LEU A 331 -4.79 6.27 -21.63
C LEU A 331 -4.54 5.92 -23.09
N ASN A 332 -4.51 6.94 -23.95
CA ASN A 332 -3.98 6.82 -25.30
C ASN A 332 -2.44 6.88 -25.32
N GLN A 333 -1.84 6.76 -26.52
CA GLN A 333 -0.38 6.85 -26.69
C GLN A 333 0.21 8.21 -26.29
N GLU A 334 -0.60 9.28 -26.30
CA GLU A 334 -0.22 10.63 -25.86
C GLU A 334 -0.42 10.84 -24.34
N GLY A 335 -0.85 9.82 -23.59
CA GLY A 335 -1.11 9.90 -22.16
C GLY A 335 -2.42 10.62 -21.77
N LYS A 336 -3.36 10.80 -22.71
CA LYS A 336 -4.67 11.41 -22.46
C LYS A 336 -5.75 10.37 -22.13
N PRO A 337 -6.68 10.65 -21.18
CA PRO A 337 -7.77 9.74 -20.85
C PRO A 337 -8.73 9.45 -22.00
N LEU A 338 -8.95 8.17 -22.29
CA LEU A 338 -9.91 7.66 -23.28
C LEU A 338 -11.28 7.35 -22.65
N PRO A 339 -12.36 7.35 -23.45
CA PRO A 339 -13.62 6.76 -23.02
C PRO A 339 -13.44 5.27 -22.67
N VAL A 340 -14.13 4.80 -21.63
CA VAL A 340 -14.07 3.40 -21.18
C VAL A 340 -15.33 2.62 -21.58
N PRO A 341 -15.25 1.31 -21.88
CA PRO A 341 -16.42 0.46 -22.08
C PRO A 341 -17.33 0.52 -20.85
N GLN A 342 -18.64 0.69 -21.07
CA GLN A 342 -19.60 0.76 -19.97
C GLN A 342 -19.82 -0.62 -19.35
N LEU A 343 -19.73 -0.70 -18.03
CA LEU A 343 -20.03 -1.90 -17.27
C LEU A 343 -21.54 -2.16 -17.30
N VAL A 344 -21.92 -3.40 -17.61
CA VAL A 344 -23.31 -3.87 -17.58
C VAL A 344 -23.49 -4.79 -16.36
N PRO A 345 -24.09 -4.30 -15.27
CA PRO A 345 -24.39 -5.14 -14.10
C PRO A 345 -25.59 -6.06 -14.38
N GLU A 346 -25.48 -7.33 -14.03
CA GLU A 346 -26.48 -8.36 -14.31
C GLU A 346 -27.31 -8.68 -13.06
N THR A 347 -26.64 -8.95 -11.95
CA THR A 347 -27.28 -9.35 -10.69
C THR A 347 -27.76 -8.15 -9.87
N GLU A 348 -28.71 -8.36 -8.96
CA GLU A 348 -29.21 -7.29 -8.08
C GLU A 348 -28.11 -6.70 -7.19
N ASP A 349 -27.17 -7.52 -6.71
CA ASP A 349 -26.03 -7.05 -5.95
C ASP A 349 -25.06 -6.23 -6.81
N GLU A 350 -24.85 -6.60 -8.08
CA GLU A 350 -24.05 -5.79 -9.01
C GLU A 350 -24.70 -4.45 -9.30
N LYS A 351 -26.01 -4.41 -9.56
CA LYS A 351 -26.75 -3.16 -9.77
C LYS A 351 -26.68 -2.25 -8.55
N LYS A 352 -26.81 -2.84 -7.35
CA LYS A 352 -26.66 -2.11 -6.10
C LYS A 352 -25.26 -1.50 -5.95
N ARG A 353 -24.20 -2.30 -6.15
CA ARG A 353 -22.82 -1.79 -6.11
C ARG A 353 -22.56 -0.72 -7.16
N PHE A 354 -23.20 -0.82 -8.33
CA PHE A 354 -23.11 0.18 -9.38
C PHE A 354 -23.71 1.52 -8.96
N GLU A 355 -24.89 1.53 -8.34
CA GLU A 355 -25.48 2.78 -7.84
C GLU A 355 -24.68 3.34 -6.65
N ASP A 356 -24.18 2.48 -5.75
CA ASP A 356 -23.30 2.91 -4.66
C ASP A 356 -22.01 3.55 -5.20
N GLY A 357 -21.41 2.96 -6.24
CA GLY A 357 -20.22 3.49 -6.92
C GLY A 357 -20.46 4.80 -7.64
N LYS A 358 -21.63 4.95 -8.27
CA LYS A 358 -22.06 6.23 -8.83
C LYS A 358 -22.23 7.30 -7.73
N GLY A 359 -22.79 6.93 -6.58
CA GLY A 359 -22.90 7.78 -5.41
C GLY A 359 -21.53 8.27 -4.91
N ARG A 360 -20.56 7.36 -4.74
CA ARG A 360 -19.17 7.71 -4.40
C ARG A 360 -18.57 8.65 -5.45
N TYR A 361 -18.72 8.33 -6.73
CA TYR A 361 -18.19 9.16 -7.82
C TYR A 361 -18.73 10.60 -7.79
N VAL A 362 -20.03 10.79 -7.58
CA VAL A 362 -20.65 12.13 -7.50
C VAL A 362 -20.12 12.92 -6.30
N GLN A 363 -20.06 12.29 -5.13
CA GLN A 363 -19.50 12.92 -3.92
C GLN A 363 -18.05 13.35 -4.15
N MET A 364 -17.24 12.50 -4.80
CA MET A 364 -15.84 12.80 -5.09
C MET A 364 -15.70 13.93 -6.12
N LYS A 365 -16.57 13.97 -7.13
CA LYS A 365 -16.60 15.06 -8.12
C LYS A 365 -16.92 16.40 -7.46
N ALA A 366 -17.90 16.43 -6.55
CA ALA A 366 -18.25 17.64 -5.80
C ALA A 366 -17.09 18.13 -4.91
N LYS A 367 -16.41 17.22 -4.20
CA LYS A 367 -15.23 17.57 -3.38
C LYS A 367 -14.10 18.18 -4.21
N ARG A 368 -13.85 17.66 -5.41
CA ARG A 368 -12.84 18.21 -6.33
C ARG A 368 -13.20 19.62 -6.81
N GLN A 369 -14.46 19.85 -7.17
CA GLN A 369 -14.91 21.17 -7.62
C GLN A 369 -14.90 22.22 -6.51
N GLY A 370 -15.16 21.83 -5.26
CA GLY A 370 -15.07 22.73 -4.10
C GLY A 370 -13.64 23.09 -3.67
N HIS A 371 -12.61 22.35 -4.10
CA HIS A 371 -11.20 22.69 -3.85
C HIS A 371 -10.58 23.53 -4.98
N THR A 372 -11.32 23.79 -6.06
CA THR A 372 -10.88 24.66 -7.17
C THR A 372 -11.33 26.11 -6.93
N GLU A 373 -10.99 26.69 -5.78
CA GLU A 373 -10.90 28.15 -5.67
C GLU A 373 -9.46 28.58 -6.04
N PRO A 374 -9.28 29.66 -6.80
CA PRO A 374 -7.95 30.08 -7.23
C PRO A 374 -7.17 30.55 -5.99
N GLN A 375 -6.03 29.90 -5.71
CA GLN A 375 -5.02 30.53 -4.87
C GLN A 375 -4.57 31.83 -5.56
N PRO A 376 -4.50 32.96 -4.83
CA PRO A 376 -4.18 34.27 -5.41
C PRO A 376 -2.78 34.35 -6.03
#